data_AF-A0A1M7QTT6-F1
#
_entry.id   AF-A0A1M7QTT6-F1
#
_cell.length_a   1.000
_cell.length_b   1.000
_cell.length_c   1.000
_cell.angle_alpha   90.00
_cell.angle_beta   90.00
_cell.angle_gamma   90.00
#
_symmetry.space_group_name_H-M   'P 1'
#
loop_
_entity.id
_entity.type
_entity.pdbx_description
1 polymer ?
#
loop_
_entity_poly.entity_id
_entity_poly.type
_entity_poly.pdbx_seq_one_letter_code
_entity_poly.pdbx_strand_id
1 'polypeptide(L)' 'MPDLVERLHGAGKRPSPGECFTYVTLPVFKEGTYEVSNLNPVNAREHFALTGHLLQEIRELPDGAQVRINVGS' A
#
# COMPACT_ATOMS: atom_id res chain seq x y z
N MET A 1 0.10 5.14 -14.29
CA MET A 1 -0.13 3.69 -14.49
C MET A 1 -1.59 3.44 -14.84
N PRO A 2 -2.07 3.90 -16.01
CA PRO A 2 -3.46 3.69 -16.41
C PRO A 2 -3.83 2.19 -16.48
N ASP A 3 -2.94 1.36 -17.02
CA ASP A 3 -3.16 -0.09 -17.19
C ASP A 3 -3.40 -0.83 -15.87
N LEU A 4 -2.74 -0.42 -14.77
CA LEU A 4 -2.93 -1.04 -13.46
C LEU A 4 -4.33 -0.76 -12.92
N VAL A 5 -4.82 0.46 -13.07
CA VAL A 5 -6.16 0.86 -12.61
C VAL A 5 -7.23 0.11 -13.41
N GLU A 6 -7.05 -0.03 -14.71
CA GLU A 6 -7.95 -0.83 -15.55
C GLU A 6 -7.98 -2.30 -15.14
N ARG A 7 -6.81 -2.91 -14.88
CA ARG A 7 -6.71 -4.29 -14.37
C ARG A 7 -7.40 -4.46 -13.00
N LEU A 8 -7.25 -3.49 -12.10
CA LEU A 8 -7.92 -3.50 -10.78
C LEU A 8 -9.44 -3.41 -10.92
N HIS A 9 -9.92 -2.49 -11.76
CA HIS A 9 -11.34 -2.38 -12.08
C HIS A 9 -11.90 -3.65 -12.74
N GLY A 10 -11.14 -4.27 -13.64
CA GLY A 10 -11.47 -5.55 -14.28
C GLY A 10 -11.52 -6.72 -13.28
N ALA A 11 -10.72 -6.66 -12.21
CA ALA A 11 -10.75 -7.60 -11.10
C ALA A 11 -11.83 -7.29 -10.04
N GLY A 12 -12.73 -6.34 -10.30
CA GLY A 12 -13.81 -5.97 -9.38
C GLY A 12 -13.38 -5.06 -8.23
N LYS A 13 -12.12 -4.62 -8.18
CA LYS A 13 -11.61 -3.72 -7.15
C LYS A 13 -11.91 -2.28 -7.56
N ARG A 14 -12.97 -1.69 -7.02
CA ARG A 14 -13.42 -0.33 -7.35
C ARG A 14 -13.56 0.49 -6.08
N PRO A 15 -12.73 1.52 -5.87
CA PRO A 15 -12.85 2.41 -4.72
C PRO A 15 -14.16 3.19 -4.78
N SER A 16 -14.85 3.29 -3.65
CA SER A 16 -15.96 4.20 -3.44
C SER A 16 -15.46 5.63 -3.17
N PRO A 17 -16.33 6.65 -3.17
CA PRO A 17 -15.96 7.98 -2.69
C PRO A 17 -15.35 7.91 -1.28
N GLY A 18 -14.13 8.46 -1.12
CA GLY A 18 -13.39 8.40 0.14
C GLY A 18 -12.45 7.19 0.29
N GLU A 19 -12.42 6.29 -0.70
CA GLU A 19 -11.48 5.18 -0.76
C GLU A 19 -10.37 5.42 -1.79
N CYS A 20 -9.25 4.74 -1.62
CA CYS A 20 -8.16 4.69 -2.58
C CYS A 20 -7.61 3.27 -2.69
N PHE A 21 -6.85 2.99 -3.76
CA PHE A 21 -6.05 1.77 -3.80
C PHE A 21 -4.84 1.92 -2.90
N THR A 22 -4.62 0.95 -2.02
CA THR A 22 -3.37 0.78 -1.27
C THR A 22 -2.77 -0.59 -1.49
N TYR A 23 -1.54 -0.77 -1.02
CA TYR A 23 -0.81 -2.01 -1.13
C TYR A 23 -0.99 -2.88 0.12
N VAL A 24 -1.09 -4.20 -0.04
CA VAL A 24 -0.96 -5.16 1.06
C VAL A 24 0.47 -5.13 1.60
N THR A 25 1.46 -5.06 0.71
CA THR A 25 2.87 -4.83 1.02
C THR A 25 3.38 -3.61 0.26
N LEU A 26 3.86 -2.58 0.97
CA LEU A 26 4.32 -1.34 0.36
C LEU A 26 5.51 -1.58 -0.58
N PRO A 27 5.57 -0.89 -1.74
CA PRO A 27 6.67 -1.02 -2.71
C PRO A 27 8.06 -0.63 -2.20
N VAL A 28 8.15 0.02 -1.03
CA VAL A 28 9.43 0.30 -0.35
C VAL A 28 10.08 -0.98 0.20
N PHE A 29 9.29 -2.03 0.43
CA PHE A 29 9.79 -3.35 0.80
C PHE A 29 10.06 -4.20 -0.43
N LYS A 30 11.03 -5.10 -0.33
CA LYS A 30 11.45 -5.99 -1.42
C LYS A 30 10.30 -6.85 -1.96
N GLU A 31 9.37 -7.23 -1.09
CA GLU A 31 8.20 -8.06 -1.39
C GLU A 31 7.03 -7.27 -1.98
N GLY A 32 7.10 -5.93 -1.96
CA GLY A 32 6.05 -5.06 -2.50
C GLY A 32 6.00 -5.10 -4.02
N THR A 33 4.81 -5.29 -4.58
CA THR A 33 4.58 -5.37 -6.03
C THR A 33 3.45 -4.46 -6.51
N TYR A 34 3.46 -4.12 -7.80
CA TYR A 34 2.37 -3.40 -8.47
C TYR A 34 1.38 -4.35 -9.14
N GLU A 35 1.14 -5.51 -8.52
CA GLU A 35 0.22 -6.53 -9.04
C GLU A 35 -1.17 -6.41 -8.42
N VAL A 36 -2.21 -6.80 -9.18
CA VAL A 36 -3.61 -6.76 -8.72
C VAL A 36 -3.80 -7.48 -7.37
N SER A 37 -3.05 -8.56 -7.11
CA SER A 37 -3.09 -9.30 -5.86
C SER A 37 -2.57 -8.50 -4.65
N ASN A 38 -1.65 -7.56 -4.87
CA ASN A 38 -1.05 -6.74 -3.82
C ASN A 38 -1.79 -5.42 -3.60
N LEU A 39 -2.89 -5.13 -4.30
CA LEU A 39 -3.62 -3.87 -4.17
C LEU A 39 -5.08 -4.09 -3.76
N ASN A 40 -5.59 -3.29 -2.84
CA ASN A 40 -7.00 -3.31 -2.46
C ASN A 40 -7.55 -1.88 -2.26
N PRO A 41 -8.85 -1.65 -2.53
CA PRO A 41 -9.50 -0.42 -2.12
C PRO A 41 -9.59 -0.39 -0.59
N VAL A 42 -9.25 0.74 0.02
CA VAL A 42 -9.31 0.97 1.47
C VAL A 42 -9.75 2.41 1.73
N ASN A 43 -10.13 2.71 2.97
CA ASN A 43 -10.38 4.08 3.39
C ASN A 43 -9.12 4.96 3.21
N ALA A 44 -9.27 6.09 2.52
CA ALA A 44 -8.15 6.97 2.21
C ALA A 44 -7.51 7.57 3.47
N ARG A 45 -8.31 7.89 4.49
CA ARG A 45 -7.80 8.45 5.76
C ARG A 45 -6.93 7.44 6.49
N GLU A 46 -7.38 6.19 6.57
CA GLU A 46 -6.60 5.10 7.18
C GLU A 46 -5.31 4.85 6.42
N HIS A 47 -5.38 4.79 5.08
CA HIS A 47 -4.20 4.65 4.23
C HIS A 47 -3.14 5.72 4.55
N PHE A 48 -3.50 7.00 4.46
CA PHE A 48 -2.53 8.08 4.67
C PHE A 48 -2.00 8.14 6.10
N ALA A 49 -2.83 7.81 7.11
CA ALA A 49 -2.38 7.76 8.50
C ALA A 49 -1.34 6.65 8.72
N LEU A 50 -1.64 5.42 8.30
CA LEU A 50 -0.75 4.26 8.48
C LEU A 50 0.52 4.37 7.64
N THR A 51 0.39 4.65 6.34
CA THR A 51 1.58 4.69 5.47
C THR A 51 2.43 5.91 5.75
N GLY A 52 1.83 7.04 6.11
CA GLY A 52 2.59 8.23 6.53
C GLY A 52 3.44 7.96 7.77
N HIS A 53 2.86 7.32 8.78
CA HIS A 53 3.58 6.94 10.00
C HIS A 53 4.70 5.92 9.70
N LEU A 54 4.39 4.83 8.99
CA LEU A 54 5.36 3.79 8.67
C LEU A 54 6.53 4.33 7.83
N LEU A 55 6.26 5.12 6.79
CA LEU A 55 7.29 5.72 5.94
C LEU A 55 8.18 6.69 6.73
N GLN A 56 7.62 7.38 7.73
CA GLN A 56 8.39 8.25 8.62
C GLN A 56 9.31 7.46 9.56
N GLU A 57 8.88 6.29 10.04
CA GLU A 57 9.71 5.43 10.90
C GLU A 57 10.90 4.81 10.15
N ILE A 58 10.71 4.40 8.90
CA ILE A 58 11.76 3.74 8.11
C ILE A 58 12.64 4.71 7.31
N ARG A 59 12.32 6.01 7.33
CA ARG A 59 12.93 7.03 6.47
C ARG A 59 14.46 7.08 6.52
N GLU A 60 15.02 6.91 7.71
CA GLU A 60 16.48 7.05 7.95
C GLU A 60 17.20 5.69 7.97
N LEU A 61 16.49 4.61 7.65
CA LEU A 61 17.10 3.29 7.53
C LEU A 61 17.88 3.18 6.22
N PRO A 62 19.08 2.56 6.25
CA PRO A 62 19.80 2.30 5.02
C PRO A 62 19.08 1.27 4.16
N ASP A 63 19.29 1.33 2.85
CA ASP A 63 18.80 0.32 1.92
C ASP A 63 19.25 -1.08 2.36
N GLY A 64 18.33 -2.04 2.27
CA GLY A 64 18.57 -3.43 2.71
C GLY A 64 18.43 -3.66 4.22
N ALA A 65 18.11 -2.63 5.02
CA ALA A 65 17.73 -2.83 6.41
C ALA A 65 16.52 -3.78 6.54
N GLN A 66 16.59 -4.66 7.54
CA GLN A 66 15.47 -5.53 7.88
C GLN A 66 14.61 -4.86 8.96
N VAL A 67 13.31 -4.79 8.71
CA VAL A 67 12.34 -4.22 9.65
C VAL A 67 11.30 -5.26 10.04
N ARG A 68 10.81 -5.18 11.28
CA ARG A 68 9.67 -5.96 11.77
C ARG A 68 8.55 -5.01 12.14
N ILE A 69 7.48 -5.02 11.37
CA ILE A 69 6.29 -4.20 11.63
C ILE A 69 5.37 -4.98 12.56
N ASN A 70 5.02 -4.38 13.70
CA ASN A 70 4.00 -4.91 14.59
C ASN A 70 2.72 -4.11 14.38
N VAL A 71 1.66 -4.76 13.91
CA VAL A 71 0.33 -4.14 13.78
C VAL A 71 -0.37 -4.29 15.14
N GLY A 72 -0.54 -3.18 15.86
CA GLY A 72 -1.28 -3.17 17.12
C GLY A 72 -2.75 -3.53 16.88
N SER A 73 -3.27 -4.45 17.69
CA SER A 73 -4.69 -4.85 17.73
C SER A 73 -5.51 -3.88 18.56
#